data_AF-A0A537QWS5-F1
#
_entry.id   AF-A0A537QWS5-F1
#
_cell.length_a   1.000
_cell.length_b   1.000
_cell.length_c   1.000
_cell.angle_alpha   90.00
_cell.angle_beta   90.00
_cell.angle_gamma   90.00
#
_symmetry.space_group_name_H-M   'P 1'
#
loop_
_entity.id
_entity.type
_entity.pdbx_description
1 polymer ?
#
loop_
_entity_poly.entity_id
_entity_poly.type
_entity_poly.pdbx_seq_one_letter_code
_entity_poly.pdbx_strand_id
1 'polypeptide(L)'
;HHDIVSSYGAGQVIVRAAKAGTGIIAGGPMRAIFEALGIHDVVAKSLGSPNPHNMIKATFVALGRATSPRAVAARRGKKVGEVLGRRDAEPRENA
;
A
#
# COMPACT_ATOMS: atom_id res chain seq x y z
N HIS A 1 -1.77 -5.95 -0.75
CA HIS A 1 -2.44 -7.02 0.05
C HIS A 1 -3.20 -6.49 1.26
N HIS A 2 -2.70 -5.43 1.91
CA HIS A 2 -3.31 -4.71 3.02
C HIS A 2 -2.95 -3.23 2.86
N ASP A 3 -3.62 -2.38 3.63
CA ASP A 3 -3.32 -0.96 3.69
C ASP A 3 -2.16 -0.71 4.62
N ILE A 4 -1.28 0.21 4.23
CA ILE A 4 -0.08 0.54 5.00
C ILE A 4 -0.08 2.04 5.25
N VAL A 5 -0.12 2.43 6.52
CA VAL A 5 0.16 3.80 6.95
C VAL A 5 1.58 3.84 7.50
N SER A 6 2.36 4.80 7.03
CA SER A 6 3.75 4.96 7.45
C SER A 6 4.14 6.44 7.50
N SER A 7 5.21 6.73 8.22
CA SER A 7 5.74 8.09 8.36
C SER A 7 7.26 8.10 8.35
N TYR A 8 7.80 9.24 7.94
CA TYR A 8 9.21 9.59 8.06
C TYR A 8 9.33 11.10 8.31
N GLY A 9 9.96 11.48 9.42
CA GLY A 9 9.98 12.87 9.87
C GLY A 9 8.54 13.42 9.98
N ALA A 10 8.28 14.57 9.34
CA ALA A 10 6.94 15.17 9.26
C ALA A 10 6.07 14.64 8.10
N GLY A 11 6.58 13.73 7.26
CA GLY A 11 5.82 13.11 6.17
C GLY A 11 5.05 11.90 6.66
N GLN A 12 3.78 11.79 6.28
CA GLN A 12 2.95 10.63 6.54
C GLN A 12 2.25 10.22 5.24
N VAL A 13 2.31 8.95 4.88
CA VAL A 13 1.70 8.41 3.67
C VAL A 13 0.87 7.17 3.97
N ILE A 14 -0.23 7.03 3.25
CA ILE A 14 -0.99 5.78 3.17
C ILE A 14 -0.81 5.18 1.78
N VAL A 15 -0.57 3.87 1.72
CA VAL A 15 -0.45 3.09 0.48
C VAL A 15 -1.46 1.94 0.54
N ARG A 16 -2.31 1.85 -0.47
CA ARG A 16 -3.35 0.83 -0.62
C ARG A 16 -3.24 0.17 -1.98
N ALA A 17 -3.33 -1.16 -2.00
CA ALA A 17 -3.43 -1.90 -3.25
C ALA A 17 -4.78 -1.60 -3.91
N ALA A 18 -4.78 -1.40 -5.23
CA ALA A 18 -5.98 -1.13 -6.00
C ALA A 18 -6.47 -2.37 -6.77
N LYS A 19 -7.68 -2.29 -7.34
CA LYS A 19 -8.16 -3.33 -8.27
C LYS A 19 -7.39 -3.21 -9.59
N ALA A 20 -7.30 -4.31 -10.33
CA ALA A 20 -6.66 -4.30 -11.65
C ALA A 20 -7.30 -3.26 -12.58
N GLY A 21 -6.48 -2.48 -13.28
CA GLY A 21 -6.93 -1.41 -14.18
C GLY A 21 -7.23 -0.07 -13.49
N THR A 22 -6.90 0.08 -12.21
CA THR A 22 -7.00 1.39 -11.51
C THR A 22 -5.88 2.34 -11.94
N GLY A 23 -4.71 1.80 -12.28
CA GLY A 23 -3.52 2.61 -12.50
C GLY A 23 -2.90 3.15 -11.20
N ILE A 24 -1.97 4.09 -11.35
CA ILE A 24 -1.22 4.70 -10.24
C ILE A 24 -1.88 6.02 -9.84
N ILE A 25 -2.64 6.00 -8.74
CA ILE A 25 -3.21 7.20 -8.12
C ILE A 25 -2.32 7.61 -6.96
N ALA A 26 -1.36 8.50 -7.21
CA ALA A 26 -0.42 8.96 -6.22
C ALA A 26 0.13 10.36 -6.55
N GLY A 27 0.61 11.08 -5.54
CA GLY A 27 1.33 12.35 -5.76
C GLY A 27 2.64 12.13 -6.52
N GLY A 28 3.11 13.13 -7.26
CA GLY A 28 4.25 13.03 -8.20
C GLY A 28 5.47 12.24 -7.68
N PRO A 29 6.02 12.56 -6.49
CA PRO A 29 7.16 11.84 -5.95
C PRO A 29 6.89 10.34 -5.70
N MET A 30 5.70 10.00 -5.22
CA MET A 30 5.31 8.61 -4.96
C MET A 30 5.01 7.86 -6.27
N ARG A 31 4.38 8.53 -7.24
CA ARG A 31 4.10 7.98 -8.57
C ARG A 31 5.38 7.53 -9.26
N ALA A 32 6.41 8.38 -9.29
CA ALA A 32 7.70 8.04 -9.90
C ALA A 32 8.33 6.77 -9.28
N ILE A 33 8.20 6.60 -7.96
CA ILE A 33 8.67 5.38 -7.28
C ILE A 33 7.87 4.16 -7.73
N PHE A 34 6.54 4.25 -7.77
CA PHE A 34 5.69 3.14 -8.17
C PHE A 34 5.92 2.73 -9.63
N GLU A 35 6.07 3.69 -10.53
CA GLU A 35 6.43 3.45 -11.93
C GLU A 35 7.79 2.76 -12.04
N ALA A 36 8.82 3.24 -11.32
CA ALA A 36 10.15 2.65 -11.32
C ALA A 36 10.18 1.22 -10.76
N LEU A 37 9.29 0.89 -9.83
CA LEU A 37 9.16 -0.45 -9.24
C LEU A 37 8.25 -1.39 -10.04
N GLY A 38 7.63 -0.91 -11.14
CA GLY A 38 6.68 -1.71 -11.92
C GLY A 38 5.35 -1.97 -11.22
N ILE A 39 4.95 -1.10 -10.29
CA ILE A 39 3.65 -1.18 -9.62
C ILE A 39 2.61 -0.49 -10.49
N HIS A 40 1.68 -1.26 -11.05
CA HIS A 40 0.70 -0.74 -12.00
C HIS A 40 -0.59 -0.23 -11.35
N ASP A 41 -1.03 -0.85 -10.25
CA ASP A 41 -2.34 -0.58 -9.62
C ASP A 41 -2.19 -0.26 -8.13
N VAL A 42 -2.20 1.03 -7.79
CA VAL A 42 -1.99 1.50 -6.41
C VAL A 42 -2.66 2.84 -6.16
N VAL A 43 -3.23 3.00 -4.96
CA VAL A 43 -3.72 4.30 -4.46
C VAL A 43 -2.89 4.71 -3.27
N ALA A 44 -2.25 5.88 -3.34
CA ALA A 44 -1.44 6.43 -2.26
C ALA A 44 -1.70 7.92 -2.06
N LYS A 45 -1.71 8.36 -0.80
CA LYS A 45 -1.97 9.74 -0.42
C LYS A 45 -1.00 10.17 0.69
N SER A 46 -0.49 11.40 0.57
CA SER A 46 0.17 12.06 1.70
C SER A 46 -0.88 12.61 2.65
N LEU A 47 -0.81 12.21 3.92
CA LEU A 47 -1.67 12.66 5.02
C LEU A 47 -1.00 13.77 5.85
N GLY A 48 0.33 13.91 5.72
CA GLY A 48 1.13 14.87 6.48
C GLY A 48 1.77 15.92 5.57
N SER A 49 3.02 16.28 5.88
CA SER A 49 3.77 17.28 5.12
C SER A 49 3.84 16.96 3.62
N PRO A 50 3.66 17.95 2.73
CA PRO A 50 3.81 17.77 1.28
C PRO A 50 5.28 17.81 0.82
N ASN A 51 6.26 17.86 1.74
CA ASN A 51 7.67 17.86 1.41
C ASN A 51 8.06 16.58 0.63
N PRO A 52 8.54 16.69 -0.63
CA PRO A 52 8.86 15.53 -1.46
C PRO A 52 9.88 14.56 -0.84
N HIS A 53 10.89 15.07 -0.13
CA HIS A 53 11.91 14.22 0.50
C HIS A 53 11.32 13.32 1.58
N ASN A 54 10.43 13.86 2.41
CA ASN A 54 9.79 13.09 3.46
C ASN A 54 8.76 12.12 2.88
N MET A 55 8.03 12.52 1.84
CA MET A 55 7.12 11.63 1.12
C MET A 55 7.86 10.42 0.54
N ILE A 56 8.95 10.64 -0.19
CA ILE A 56 9.77 9.57 -0.79
C ILE A 56 10.25 8.59 0.29
N LYS A 57 10.85 9.11 1.37
CA LYS A 57 11.36 8.28 2.47
C LYS A 57 10.24 7.53 3.18
N ALA A 58 9.10 8.18 3.44
CA ALA A 58 7.93 7.52 4.02
C ALA A 58 7.38 6.42 3.09
N THR A 59 7.36 6.64 1.77
CA THR A 59 6.96 5.62 0.79
C THR A 59 7.87 4.39 0.83
N PHE A 60 9.19 4.56 0.92
CA PHE A 60 10.11 3.43 1.10
C PHE A 60 9.88 2.70 2.43
N VAL A 61 9.58 3.42 3.52
CA VAL A 61 9.19 2.80 4.79
C VAL A 61 7.89 1.99 4.66
N ALA A 62 6.88 2.52 3.95
CA ALA A 62 5.64 1.79 3.65
C ALA A 62 5.92 0.51 2.88
N LEU A 63 6.69 0.59 1.79
CA LEU A 63 7.01 -0.58 0.95
C LEU A 63 7.80 -1.63 1.73
N GLY A 64 8.75 -1.22 2.58
CA GLY A 64 9.50 -2.14 3.44
C GLY A 64 8.63 -2.86 4.50
N ARG A 65 7.47 -2.30 4.85
CA ARG A 65 6.49 -2.92 5.76
C ARG A 65 5.50 -3.84 5.04
N ALA A 66 5.51 -3.85 3.71
CA ALA A 66 4.58 -4.65 2.93
C ALA A 66 4.84 -6.15 3.17
N THR A 67 3.90 -6.79 3.84
CA THR A 67 3.93 -8.24 4.10
C THR A 67 2.99 -9.00 3.15
N SER A 68 3.48 -10.10 2.59
CA SER A 68 2.64 -11.01 1.80
C SER A 68 1.77 -11.90 2.70
N PRO A 69 0.56 -12.28 2.28
CA PRO A 69 -0.28 -13.23 3.00
C PRO A 69 0.45 -14.55 3.30
N ARG A 70 1.33 -14.99 2.38
CA ARG A 70 2.16 -16.18 2.55
C ARG A 70 3.15 -16.04 3.70
N ALA A 71 3.84 -14.90 3.81
CA ALA A 71 4.76 -14.63 4.91
C ALA A 71 4.02 -14.56 6.26
N VAL A 72 2.82 -13.96 6.28
CA VAL A 72 1.97 -13.94 7.48
C VAL A 72 1.53 -15.35 7.87
N ALA A 73 1.12 -16.17 6.91
CA ALA A 73 0.69 -17.55 7.12
C ALA A 73 1.81 -18.42 7.69
N ALA A 74 3.01 -18.35 7.10
CA ALA A 74 4.20 -19.04 7.58
C ALA A 74 4.56 -18.65 9.02
N ARG A 75 4.57 -17.35 9.35
CA ARG A 75 4.84 -16.85 10.70
C ARG A 75 3.80 -17.31 11.73
N ARG A 76 2.55 -17.54 11.30
CA ARG A 76 1.44 -17.95 12.17
C ARG A 76 1.18 -19.45 12.18
N GLY A 77 1.94 -20.25 11.43
CA GLY A 77 1.68 -21.69 11.29
C GLY A 77 0.32 -22.03 10.67
N LYS A 78 -0.26 -21.13 9.87
CA LYS A 78 -1.59 -21.28 9.24
C LYS A 78 -1.48 -21.50 7.74
N LYS A 79 -2.53 -22.02 7.12
CA LYS A 79 -2.63 -22.06 5.66
C LYS A 79 -2.91 -20.66 5.11
N VAL A 80 -2.41 -20.37 3.91
CA VAL A 80 -2.59 -19.04 3.27
C VAL A 80 -4.08 -18.69 3.09
N GLY A 81 -4.92 -19.67 2.76
CA GLY A 81 -6.37 -19.47 2.61
C GLY A 81 -7.07 -19.01 3.90
N GLU A 82 -6.58 -19.42 5.08
CA GLU A 82 -7.11 -18.98 6.36
C GLU A 82 -6.73 -17.53 6.69
N VAL A 83 -5.60 -17.05 6.16
CA VAL A 83 -5.12 -15.68 6.38
C VAL A 83 -5.77 -14.69 5.41
N LEU A 84 -6.10 -15.12 4.19
CA LEU A 84 -6.62 -14.23 3.18
C LEU A 84 -8.07 -13.83 3.41
N GLY A 85 -8.86 -14.68 4.10
CA GLY A 85 -10.31 -14.57 4.22
C GLY A 85 -11.00 -14.68 2.85
N ARG A 86 -12.27 -15.12 2.79
CA ARG A 86 -13.05 -15.09 1.55
C ARG A 86 -13.35 -13.63 1.16
N ARG A 87 -12.44 -12.97 0.45
CA ARG A 87 -12.53 -11.54 0.08
C ARG A 87 -13.17 -11.29 -1.29
N ASP A 88 -14.23 -12.04 -1.62
CA ASP A 88 -15.05 -11.83 -2.82
C ASP A 88 -16.55 -11.65 -2.54
N ALA A 89 -16.95 -11.38 -1.29
CA ALA A 89 -18.32 -11.00 -0.95
C ALA A 89 -18.31 -9.66 -0.22
N GLU A 90 -18.36 -8.57 -0.99
CA GLU A 90 -19.26 -7.41 -0.80
C GLU A 90 -18.71 -6.19 -1.58
N PRO A 91 -19.47 -5.64 -2.54
CA PRO A 91 -19.21 -4.30 -3.03
C PRO A 91 -19.51 -3.32 -1.89
N ARG A 92 -18.55 -2.48 -1.53
CA ARG A 92 -18.81 -1.36 -0.61
C ARG A 92 -19.74 -0.38 -1.34
N GLU A 93 -21.00 -0.40 -0.92
CA GLU A 93 -22.02 0.58 -1.27
C GLU A 93 -21.53 1.99 -0.89
N ASN A 94 -21.67 2.92 -1.82
CA ASN A 94 -21.27 4.32 -1.65
C ASN A 94 -22.28 5.01 -0.73
N ALA A 95 -21.79 5.75 0.27
CA ALA A 95 -22.54 6.79 0.99
C ALA A 95 -21.82 8.12 0.81
#